data_AF-A0A392QQI7-F1
#
_entry.id   AF-A0A392QQI7-F1
#
_cell.length_a   1.000
_cell.length_b   1.000
_cell.length_c   1.000
_cell.angle_alpha   90.00
_cell.angle_beta   90.00
_cell.angle_gamma   90.00
#
_symmetry.space_group_name_H-M   'P 1'
#
loop_
_entity.id
_entity.type
_entity.pdbx_description
1 polymer ?
#
loop_
_entity_poly.entity_id
_entity_poly.type
_entity_poly.pdbx_seq_one_letter_code
_entity_poly.pdbx_strand_id
1 'polypeptide(L)' 'MKLKVRDGEEEAMFCLFDEDVEKLATETCPLLASMGEACSLFPDEMECMYGDAVLYKVEKTEYEDKESSLFFKVSSICHE' A
#
# COMPACT_ATOMS: atom_id res chain seq x y z
N MET A 1 -1.17 3.22 -5.15
CA MET A 1 -0.78 1.78 -5.21
C MET A 1 -1.84 0.89 -4.57
N LYS A 2 -2.03 -0.37 -5.03
CA LYS A 2 -2.91 -1.34 -4.34
C LYS A 2 -2.11 -2.56 -3.85
N LEU A 3 -2.32 -2.97 -2.60
CA LEU A 3 -1.72 -4.13 -1.97
C LEU A 3 -2.79 -5.21 -1.75
N LYS A 4 -2.43 -6.47 -2.03
CA LYS A 4 -3.21 -7.62 -1.61
C LYS A 4 -2.65 -8.10 -0.28
N VAL A 5 -3.46 -8.03 0.77
CA VAL A 5 -3.08 -8.48 2.11
C VAL A 5 -3.84 -9.75 2.47
N ARG A 6 -3.22 -10.59 3.29
CA ARG A 6 -3.81 -11.85 3.76
C ARG A 6 -3.71 -11.93 5.28
N ASP A 7 -4.85 -12.23 5.91
CA ASP A 7 -4.94 -12.52 7.34
C ASP A 7 -5.59 -13.92 7.51
N GLY A 8 -4.78 -14.91 7.88
CA GLY A 8 -5.23 -16.31 7.94
C GLY A 8 -5.68 -16.87 6.57
N GLU A 9 -6.98 -17.15 6.43
CA GLU A 9 -7.60 -17.60 5.16
C GLU A 9 -8.28 -16.46 4.39
N GLU A 10 -8.39 -15.28 4.99
CA GLU A 10 -9.06 -14.13 4.38
C GLU A 10 -8.06 -13.26 3.61
N GLU A 11 -8.49 -12.72 2.47
CA GLU A 11 -7.72 -11.79 1.65
C GLU A 11 -8.49 -10.49 1.48
N ALA A 12 -7.78 -9.36 1.50
CA ALA A 12 -8.36 -8.03 1.31
C ALA A 12 -7.49 -7.16 0.42
N MET A 13 -8.10 -6.13 -0.20
CA MET A 13 -7.38 -5.17 -1.05
C MET A 13 -7.21 -3.85 -0.31
N PHE A 14 -5.96 -3.48 -0.05
CA PHE A 14 -5.59 -2.23 0.59
C PHE A 14 -5.11 -1.24 -0.46
N CYS A 15 -5.57 0.00 -0.40
CA CYS A 15 -5.18 1.07 -1.31
C CYS A 15 -4.32 2.09 -0.55
N LEU A 16 -3.10 2.32 -1.05
CA LEU A 16 -2.17 3.36 -0.61
C LEU A 16 -2.21 4.50 -1.63
N PHE A 17 -2.29 5.73 -1.14
CA PHE A 17 -2.15 6.92 -1.99
C PHE A 17 -0.69 7.36 -2.05
N ASP A 18 -0.35 8.24 -2.98
CA ASP A 18 1.04 8.66 -3.22
C ASP A 18 1.69 9.22 -1.95
N GLU A 19 0.95 10.01 -1.16
CA GLU A 19 1.39 10.54 0.13
C GLU A 19 1.71 9.45 1.18
N ASP A 20 1.07 8.28 1.07
CA ASP A 20 1.29 7.15 1.97
C ASP A 20 2.45 6.29 1.48
N VAL A 21 2.57 6.08 0.17
CA VAL A 21 3.70 5.37 -0.44
C VAL A 21 5.01 6.14 -0.23
N GLU A 22 4.98 7.46 -0.34
CA GLU A 22 6.15 8.31 -0.09
C GLU A 22 6.66 8.22 1.35
N LYS A 23 5.76 7.99 2.33
CA LYS A 23 6.16 7.74 3.74
C LYS A 23 6.81 6.37 3.94
N LEU A 24 6.55 5.41 3.06
CA LEU A 24 7.11 4.06 3.13
C LEU A 24 8.40 3.92 2.35
N ALA A 25 8.51 4.64 1.26
CA ALA A 25 9.66 4.66 0.37
C ALA A 25 10.25 6.08 0.33
N THR A 26 10.69 6.56 1.49
CA THR A 26 11.12 7.95 1.67
C THR A 26 12.35 8.30 0.84
N GLU A 27 13.16 7.31 0.47
CA GLU A 27 14.35 7.53 -0.36
C GLU A 27 14.03 7.26 -1.84
N THR A 28 13.32 6.17 -2.15
CA THR A 28 13.09 5.76 -3.54
C THR A 28 11.98 6.56 -4.23
N CYS A 29 10.89 6.92 -3.54
CA CYS A 29 9.81 7.71 -4.15
C CYS A 29 10.26 9.07 -4.70
N PRO A 30 10.97 9.94 -3.95
CA PRO A 30 11.41 11.22 -4.49
C PRO A 30 12.43 11.07 -5.62
N LEU A 31 13.28 10.03 -5.57
CA LEU A 31 14.19 9.69 -6.67
C LEU A 31 13.41 9.30 -7.94
N LEU A 32 12.46 8.38 -7.83
CA LEU A 32 11.61 7.96 -8.95
C LEU A 32 10.79 9.12 -9.51
N ALA A 33 10.27 10.00 -8.64
CA ALA A 33 9.56 11.21 -9.05
C ALA A 33 10.47 12.18 -9.81
N SER A 34 11.71 12.36 -9.36
CA SER A 34 12.70 13.22 -10.05
C SER A 34 13.09 12.67 -11.42
N MET A 35 13.04 11.35 -11.60
CA MET A 35 13.33 10.66 -12.87
C MET A 35 12.11 10.58 -13.80
N GLY A 36 10.93 11.05 -13.37
CA GLY A 36 9.68 10.92 -14.12
C GLY A 36 9.12 9.49 -14.17
N GLU A 37 9.65 8.60 -13.33
CA GLU A 37 9.37 7.16 -13.30
C GLU A 37 8.57 6.74 -12.05
N ALA A 38 8.04 7.71 -11.26
CA ALA A 38 7.28 7.47 -10.02
C ALA A 38 6.08 6.53 -10.18
N CYS A 39 5.54 6.40 -11.39
CA CYS A 39 4.41 5.51 -11.69
C CYS A 39 4.82 4.22 -12.41
N SER A 40 6.08 4.10 -12.82
CA SER A 40 6.60 3.00 -13.64
C SER A 40 7.29 1.92 -12.81
N LEU A 41 7.92 2.31 -11.69
CA LEU A 41 8.79 1.45 -10.90
C LEU A 41 8.25 1.26 -9.48
N PHE A 42 8.43 0.06 -8.96
CA PHE A 42 8.06 -0.29 -7.59
C PHE A 42 9.24 0.03 -6.66
N PRO A 43 9.04 0.76 -5.55
CA PRO A 43 10.13 1.11 -4.66
C PRO A 43 10.69 -0.12 -3.92
N ASP A 44 12.01 -0.31 -4.00
CA ASP A 44 12.72 -1.44 -3.37
C ASP A 44 12.50 -1.51 -1.84
N GLU A 45 12.34 -0.37 -1.16
CA GLU A 45 12.07 -0.32 0.29
C GLU A 45 10.80 -1.09 0.69
N MET A 46 9.81 -1.14 -0.20
CA MET A 46 8.57 -1.86 0.03
C MET A 46 8.69 -3.36 -0.30
N GLU A 47 9.75 -3.81 -0.97
CA GLU A 47 10.01 -5.23 -1.22
C GLU A 47 10.21 -5.98 0.10
N CYS A 48 10.89 -5.36 1.07
CA CYS A 48 11.08 -5.88 2.42
C CYS A 48 9.76 -6.07 3.20
N MET A 49 8.65 -5.47 2.77
CA MET A 49 7.34 -5.66 3.41
C MET A 49 6.61 -6.89 2.88
N TYR A 50 7.04 -7.47 1.76
CA TYR A 50 6.42 -8.66 1.20
C TYR A 50 6.79 -9.91 2.00
N GLY A 51 5.78 -10.53 2.60
CA GLY A 51 5.95 -11.76 3.39
C GLY A 51 6.12 -11.51 4.89
N ASP A 52 6.34 -10.26 5.30
CA ASP A 52 6.36 -9.85 6.69
C ASP A 52 4.94 -9.54 7.21
N ALA A 53 4.73 -9.79 8.52
CA ALA A 53 3.49 -9.43 9.18
C ALA A 53 3.51 -7.92 9.51
N VAL A 54 2.57 -7.17 8.96
CA VAL A 54 2.48 -5.72 9.12
C VAL A 54 1.10 -5.32 9.63
N LEU A 55 1.06 -4.47 10.66
CA LEU A 55 -0.18 -3.94 11.19
C LEU A 55 -0.53 -2.60 10.49
N TYR A 56 -1.69 -2.55 9.86
CA TYR A 56 -2.17 -1.35 9.17
C TYR A 56 -3.36 -0.73 9.90
N LYS A 57 -3.34 0.59 10.06
CA LYS A 57 -4.54 1.37 10.37
C LYS A 57 -5.23 1.73 9.07
N VAL A 58 -6.44 1.22 8.88
CA VAL A 58 -7.20 1.41 7.64
C VAL A 58 -8.58 2.01 7.88
N GLU A 59 -9.10 2.72 6.87
CA GLU A 59 -10.46 3.20 6.78
C GLU A 59 -11.21 2.38 5.73
N LYS A 60 -12.36 1.81 6.11
CA LYS A 60 -13.20 1.07 5.16
C LYS A 60 -13.81 2.06 4.17
N THR A 61 -13.63 1.82 2.88
CA THR A 61 -14.22 2.65 1.84
C THR A 61 -15.18 1.80 1.03
N GLU A 62 -16.45 2.19 0.97
CA GLU A 62 -17.43 1.54 0.10
C GLU A 62 -17.26 2.09 -1.32
N TYR A 63 -16.47 1.41 -2.15
CA TYR A 63 -16.46 1.65 -3.59
C TYR A 63 -17.51 0.75 -4.24
N GLU A 64 -18.50 1.34 -4.91
CA GLU A 64 -19.42 0.65 -5.81
C GLU A 64 -18.67 0.20 -7.08
N ASP A 65 -17.79 -0.78 -6.96
CA ASP A 65 -17.29 -1.53 -8.12
C ASP A 65 -17.66 -3.00 -7.98
N LYS A 66 -18.02 -3.62 -9.10
CA LYS A 66 -18.93 -4.78 -9.22
C LYS A 66 -18.36 -6.11 -8.70
N GLU A 67 -17.21 -6.09 -8.04
CA GLU A 67 -16.65 -7.24 -7.35
C GLU A 67 -16.66 -6.95 -5.85
N SER A 68 -17.33 -7.81 -5.12
CA SER A 68 -17.48 -7.86 -3.66
C SER A 68 -16.14 -8.08 -2.93
N SER A 69 -15.15 -7.22 -3.20
CA SER A 69 -13.88 -7.16 -2.51
C SER A 69 -13.93 -5.99 -1.54
N LEU A 70 -13.68 -6.24 -0.26
CA LEU A 70 -13.59 -5.18 0.73
C LEU A 70 -12.36 -4.31 0.41
N PHE A 71 -12.61 -3.04 0.08
CA PHE A 71 -11.56 -2.06 -0.16
C PHE A 71 -11.29 -1.26 1.11
N PHE A 72 -10.01 -1.14 1.45
CA PHE A 72 -9.56 -0.41 2.62
C PHE A 72 -8.53 0.64 2.22
N LYS A 73 -8.76 1.88 2.59
CA LYS A 73 -7.76 2.95 2.47
C LYS A 73 -6.80 2.85 3.65
N VAL A 74 -5.51 2.69 3.38
CA VAL A 74 -4.51 2.74 4.44
C VAL A 74 -4.35 4.19 4.91
N SER A 75 -4.39 4.40 6.22
CA SER A 75 -4.12 5.71 6.85
C SER A 75 -2.73 5.76 7.46
N SER A 76 -2.25 4.67 8.05
CA SER A 76 -0.93 4.60 8.67
C SER A 76 -0.47 3.15 8.81
N ILE A 77 0.84 2.93 8.81
CA ILE A 77 1.45 1.67 9.25
C ILE A 77 1.81 1.81 10.73
N CYS A 78 1.47 0.81 11.52
CA CYS A 78 1.82 0.76 12.93
C CYS A 78 3.13 -0.04 13.09
N HIS A 79 4.12 0.57 13.74
CA HIS A 79 5.31 -0.13 14.23
C HIS A 79 5.09 -0.48 15.71
N GLU A 80 5.42 -1.71 16.09
CA GLU A 80 5.39 -2.19 17.49
C GLU A 80 6.53 -1.58 18.31
#